data_AF-A0A6J4VW49-F1
#
_entry.id   AF-A0A6J4VW49-F1
#
_cell.length_a   1.000
_cell.length_b   1.000
_cell.length_c   1.000
_cell.angle_alpha   90.00
_cell.angle_beta   90.00
_cell.angle_gamma   90.00
#
_symmetry.space_group_name_H-M   'P 1'
#
loop_
_entity.id
_entity.type
_entity.pdbx_description
1 polymer ?
#
loop_
_entity_poly.entity_id
_entity_poly.type
_entity_poly.pdbx_seq_one_letter_code
_entity_poly.pdbx_strand_id
1 'polypeptide(L)'
;MLEQFGSTEVDVVPYIEEAEMDEMWSFVGSKKQQRWLWHAIDHQTGQVLAYVLAPHTDAALIQLQALLAPFGIEQFYTDNWGAYSRYLESSKHTIGKANTQKIERKHLTLRTRIKRLARKTICFSKSIWLHDVVIGLFINRYEFGRAI
;
A
#
# COMPACT_ATOMS: atom_id res chain seq x y z
N MET A 1 -47.55 -9.98 2.12
CA MET A 1 -46.54 -8.98 1.77
C MET A 1 -45.30 -9.33 2.59
N LEU A 2 -44.38 -10.07 2.00
CA LEU A 2 -43.14 -10.49 2.67
C LEU A 2 -42.10 -9.39 2.43
N GLU A 3 -41.68 -8.72 3.50
CA GLU A 3 -40.58 -7.76 3.42
C GLU A 3 -39.28 -8.54 3.16
N GLN A 4 -38.63 -8.20 2.05
CA GLN A 4 -37.32 -8.70 1.69
C GLN A 4 -36.31 -8.05 2.65
N PHE A 5 -35.85 -8.82 3.64
CA PHE A 5 -34.64 -8.49 4.37
C PHE A 5 -33.47 -8.56 3.38
N GLY A 6 -33.02 -7.40 2.91
CA GLY A 6 -31.76 -7.27 2.20
C GLY A 6 -30.65 -7.85 3.08
N SER A 7 -29.98 -8.87 2.59
CA SER A 7 -28.78 -9.44 3.17
C SER A 7 -27.69 -8.37 3.18
N THR A 8 -27.56 -7.65 4.30
CA THR A 8 -26.38 -6.85 4.58
C THR A 8 -25.22 -7.83 4.78
N GLU A 9 -24.43 -8.08 3.74
CA GLU A 9 -23.11 -8.68 3.90
C GLU A 9 -22.33 -7.75 4.84
N VAL A 10 -22.18 -8.18 6.09
CA VAL A 10 -21.26 -7.53 7.01
C VAL A 10 -19.87 -7.93 6.53
N ASP A 11 -19.18 -7.02 5.84
CA ASP A 11 -17.77 -7.17 5.50
C ASP A 11 -16.99 -7.26 6.81
N VAL A 12 -16.76 -8.47 7.30
CA VAL A 12 -15.91 -8.72 8.47
C VAL A 12 -14.49 -8.38 8.07
N VAL A 13 -14.00 -7.24 8.54
CA VAL A 13 -12.58 -6.89 8.38
C VAL A 13 -11.76 -7.93 9.15
N PRO A 14 -10.82 -8.65 8.51
CA PRO A 14 -10.01 -9.63 9.20
C PRO A 14 -9.12 -8.91 10.22
N TYR A 15 -9.00 -9.51 11.40
CA TYR A 15 -7.98 -9.09 12.36
C TYR A 15 -6.59 -9.45 11.82
N ILE A 16 -5.69 -8.48 11.83
CA ILE A 16 -4.30 -8.65 11.38
C ILE A 16 -3.40 -8.42 12.59
N GLU A 17 -2.59 -9.40 12.95
CA GLU A 17 -1.68 -9.30 14.09
C GLU A 17 -0.49 -8.39 13.76
N GLU A 18 0.13 -8.60 12.60
CA GLU A 18 1.37 -7.97 12.22
C GLU A 18 1.34 -7.51 10.75
N ALA A 19 1.92 -6.34 10.47
CA ALA A 19 1.99 -5.80 9.12
C ALA A 19 3.39 -5.27 8.76
N GLU A 20 3.79 -5.46 7.51
CA GLU A 20 4.95 -4.78 6.93
C GLU A 20 4.46 -3.52 6.21
N MET A 21 5.18 -2.41 6.36
CA MET A 21 4.94 -1.15 5.63
C MET A 21 6.21 -0.67 4.98
N ASP A 22 6.08 -0.17 3.75
CA ASP A 22 7.18 0.37 2.98
C ASP A 22 6.62 1.25 1.85
N GLU A 23 7.52 1.98 1.21
CA GLU A 23 7.21 2.85 0.10
C GLU A 23 8.13 2.59 -1.09
N MET A 24 7.58 2.75 -2.29
CA MET A 24 8.40 2.79 -3.50
C MET A 24 8.05 3.96 -4.40
N TRP A 25 9.08 4.58 -4.97
CA TRP A 25 8.90 5.68 -5.91
C TRP A 25 8.91 5.24 -7.36
N SER A 26 8.25 6.04 -8.18
CA SER A 26 8.29 6.04 -9.63
C SER A 26 8.28 7.48 -10.15
N PHE A 27 8.14 7.69 -11.46
CA PHE A 27 8.21 9.02 -12.08
C PHE A 27 7.03 9.30 -13.00
N VAL A 28 6.54 10.54 -12.97
CA VAL A 28 5.48 11.03 -13.86
C VAL A 28 6.00 12.20 -14.69
N GLY A 29 6.12 12.01 -16.00
CA GLY A 29 6.63 13.00 -16.95
C GLY A 29 8.14 13.27 -16.85
N SER A 30 8.66 13.55 -15.64
CA SER A 30 10.07 13.90 -15.41
C SER A 30 10.62 13.29 -14.12
N LYS A 31 11.97 13.27 -13.98
CA LYS A 31 12.63 12.80 -12.74
C LYS A 31 12.36 13.71 -11.54
N LYS A 32 12.00 14.98 -11.79
CA LYS A 32 11.66 15.96 -10.75
C LYS A 32 10.30 15.68 -10.11
N GLN A 33 9.43 14.95 -10.81
CA GLN A 33 8.11 14.60 -10.32
C GLN A 33 8.06 13.11 -9.97
N GLN A 34 8.45 12.83 -8.73
CA GLN A 34 8.31 11.52 -8.14
C GLN A 34 6.87 11.27 -7.71
N ARG A 35 6.41 10.04 -7.85
CA ARG A 35 5.13 9.57 -7.33
C ARG A 35 5.37 8.31 -6.53
N TRP A 36 4.89 8.28 -5.29
CA TRP A 36 5.17 7.22 -4.33
C TRP A 36 3.95 6.35 -4.14
N LEU A 37 4.16 5.04 -4.18
CA LEU A 37 3.23 4.04 -3.68
C LEU A 37 3.63 3.71 -2.26
N TRP A 38 2.79 4.13 -1.31
CA TRP A 38 2.80 3.68 0.07
C TRP A 38 1.94 2.44 0.14
N HIS A 39 2.42 1.36 0.75
CA HIS A 39 1.56 0.21 0.94
C HIS A 39 1.88 -0.57 2.21
N ALA A 40 0.92 -1.38 2.62
CA ALA A 40 1.06 -2.28 3.75
C ALA A 40 0.57 -3.67 3.36
N ILE A 41 1.27 -4.68 3.87
CA ILE A 41 0.90 -6.09 3.69
C ILE A 41 0.77 -6.77 5.04
N ASP A 42 -0.08 -7.78 5.10
CA ASP A 42 -0.09 -8.72 6.22
C ASP A 42 1.26 -9.46 6.27
N HIS A 43 1.93 -9.39 7.42
CA HIS A 43 3.23 -10.02 7.60
C HIS A 43 3.15 -11.54 7.44
N GLN A 44 2.03 -12.19 7.79
CA GLN A 44 1.89 -13.63 7.70
C GLN A 44 1.64 -14.07 6.26
N THR A 45 0.60 -13.54 5.62
CA THR A 45 0.16 -14.00 4.28
C THR A 45 0.80 -13.26 3.11
N GLY A 46 1.31 -12.05 3.32
CA GLY A 46 1.78 -11.16 2.26
C GLY A 46 0.66 -10.58 1.38
N GLN A 47 -0.59 -10.67 1.84
CA GLN A 47 -1.74 -10.00 1.21
C GLN A 47 -1.65 -8.49 1.41
N VAL A 48 -2.04 -7.72 0.40
CA VAL A 48 -2.08 -6.25 0.50
C VAL A 48 -3.29 -5.85 1.34
N LEU A 49 -3.04 -5.07 2.39
CA LEU A 49 -4.08 -4.56 3.29
C LEU A 49 -4.62 -3.22 2.79
N ALA A 50 -3.70 -2.30 2.49
CA ALA A 50 -4.01 -0.96 2.03
C ALA A 50 -2.86 -0.39 1.20
N TYR A 51 -3.17 0.61 0.38
CA TYR A 51 -2.17 1.39 -0.33
C TYR A 51 -2.64 2.83 -0.51
N VAL A 52 -1.69 3.74 -0.65
CA VAL A 52 -1.91 5.15 -0.96
C VAL A 52 -0.91 5.58 -2.04
N LEU A 53 -1.40 6.25 -3.08
CA LEU A 53 -0.55 6.94 -4.04
C LEU A 53 -0.47 8.40 -3.63
N ALA A 54 0.70 8.84 -3.19
CA ALA A 54 0.89 10.16 -2.60
C ALA A 54 2.32 10.68 -2.83
N PRO A 55 2.60 11.96 -2.52
CA PRO A 55 3.97 12.43 -2.35
C PRO A 55 4.67 11.76 -1.17
N HIS A 56 6.00 11.90 -1.07
CA HIS A 56 6.78 11.38 0.05
C HIS A 56 6.70 12.31 1.26
N THR A 57 5.62 12.21 2.02
CA THR A 57 5.27 13.14 3.09
C THR A 57 4.59 12.41 4.24
N ASP A 58 4.73 12.93 5.45
CA ASP A 58 4.06 12.43 6.66
C ASP A 58 2.54 12.30 6.48
N ALA A 59 1.91 13.21 5.73
CA ALA A 59 0.48 13.14 5.40
C ALA A 59 0.07 11.87 4.65
N ALA A 60 0.97 11.29 3.85
CA ALA A 60 0.72 10.03 3.14
C ALA A 60 0.70 8.84 4.10
N LEU A 61 1.63 8.82 5.06
CA LEU A 61 1.67 7.81 6.11
C LEU A 61 0.41 7.87 6.98
N ILE A 62 -0.02 9.06 7.38
CA ILE A 62 -1.26 9.25 8.15
C ILE A 62 -2.47 8.72 7.38
N GLN A 63 -2.55 8.98 6.07
CA GLN A 63 -3.63 8.42 5.23
C GLN A 63 -3.58 6.89 5.18
N LEU A 64 -2.39 6.30 5.04
CA LEU A 64 -2.23 4.85 5.06
C LEU A 64 -2.63 4.26 6.41
N GLN A 65 -2.22 4.88 7.52
CA GLN A 65 -2.63 4.46 8.87
C GLN A 65 -4.14 4.53 9.08
N ALA A 66 -4.81 5.55 8.55
CA ALA A 66 -6.26 5.66 8.64
C ALA A 66 -6.99 4.51 7.92
N LEU A 67 -6.44 4.05 6.78
CA LEU A 67 -6.95 2.86 6.09
C LEU A 67 -6.67 1.56 6.86
N LEU A 68 -5.60 1.54 7.65
CA LEU A 68 -5.18 0.37 8.42
C LEU A 68 -5.85 0.26 9.80
N ALA A 69 -6.40 1.36 10.32
CA ALA A 69 -7.04 1.40 11.63
C ALA A 69 -8.12 0.31 11.86
N PRO A 70 -8.95 -0.07 10.87
CA PRO A 70 -9.97 -1.12 11.06
C PRO A 70 -9.42 -2.53 11.28
N PHE A 71 -8.17 -2.82 10.90
CA PHE A 71 -7.59 -4.17 10.99
C PHE A 71 -7.08 -4.52 12.40
N GLY A 72 -6.95 -3.54 13.29
CA GLY A 72 -6.50 -3.77 14.67
C GLY A 72 -5.03 -4.20 14.81
N ILE A 73 -4.16 -3.78 13.90
CA ILE A 73 -2.74 -4.22 13.84
C ILE A 73 -2.00 -3.89 15.15
N GLU A 74 -1.35 -4.91 15.72
CA GLU A 74 -0.60 -4.80 16.96
C GLU A 74 0.88 -4.51 16.72
N GLN A 75 1.45 -5.00 15.63
CA GLN A 75 2.87 -4.83 15.32
C GLN A 75 3.11 -4.38 13.87
N PHE A 76 3.93 -3.35 13.71
CA PHE A 76 4.40 -2.85 12.43
C PHE A 76 5.90 -3.12 12.24
N TYR A 77 6.26 -3.53 11.02
CA TYR A 77 7.63 -3.70 10.56
C TYR A 77 7.92 -2.74 9.40
N THR A 78 8.91 -1.87 9.58
CA THR A 78 9.27 -0.86 8.57
C THR A 78 10.77 -0.72 8.44
N ASP A 79 11.18 0.01 7.41
CA ASP A 79 12.55 0.50 7.32
C ASP A 79 12.79 1.69 8.29
N ASN A 80 13.98 2.28 8.23
CA ASN A 80 14.38 3.37 9.11
C ASN A 80 14.01 4.77 8.56
N TRP A 81 12.87 4.91 7.88
CA TRP A 81 12.38 6.23 7.52
C TRP A 81 11.78 6.94 8.72
N GLY A 82 12.28 8.16 9.02
CA GLY A 82 12.01 8.84 10.29
C GLY A 82 10.53 9.19 10.55
N ALA A 83 9.63 9.17 9.56
CA ALA A 83 8.22 9.39 9.84
C ALA A 83 7.58 8.18 10.54
N TYR A 84 8.03 6.95 10.25
CA TYR A 84 7.54 5.77 10.96
C TYR A 84 7.76 5.91 12.47
N SER A 85 8.95 6.34 12.88
CA SER A 85 9.25 6.60 14.30
C SER A 85 8.46 7.78 14.90
N ARG A 86 7.95 8.72 14.09
CA ARG A 86 7.14 9.86 14.58
C ARG A 86 5.66 9.49 14.78
N TYR A 87 5.13 8.58 13.96
CA TYR A 87 3.69 8.29 13.88
C TYR A 87 3.31 6.88 14.32
N LEU A 88 4.26 5.96 14.45
CA LEU A 88 4.02 4.65 15.04
C LEU A 88 4.43 4.66 16.50
N GLU A 89 3.62 4.01 17.33
CA GLU A 89 3.94 3.80 18.73
C GLU A 89 5.17 2.90 18.85
N SER A 90 6.18 3.32 19.61
CA SER A 90 7.45 2.58 19.70
C SER A 90 7.30 1.16 20.28
N SER A 91 6.26 0.91 21.06
CA SER A 91 5.91 -0.41 21.59
C SER A 91 5.38 -1.38 20.52
N LYS A 92 4.82 -0.83 19.44
CA LYS A 92 4.17 -1.54 18.32
C LYS A 92 4.96 -1.47 17.03
N HIS A 93 6.22 -1.02 17.10
CA HIS A 93 7.02 -0.71 15.92
C HIS A 93 8.42 -1.29 16.03
N THR A 94 8.77 -2.12 15.06
CA THR A 94 10.11 -2.70 14.94
C THR A 94 10.73 -2.20 13.63
N ILE A 95 11.86 -1.51 13.76
CA ILE A 95 12.64 -1.01 12.63
C ILE A 95 13.70 -2.04 12.26
N GLY A 96 13.74 -2.43 10.99
CA GLY A 96 14.81 -3.28 10.50
C GLY A 96 14.45 -4.02 9.22
N LYS A 97 15.49 -4.56 8.57
CA LYS A 97 15.34 -5.31 7.32
C LYS A 97 14.96 -6.78 7.51
N ALA A 98 14.92 -7.26 8.76
CA ALA A 98 14.72 -8.67 9.08
C ALA A 98 13.26 -9.11 8.91
N ASN A 99 12.31 -8.19 8.92
CA ASN A 99 10.87 -8.48 8.79
C ASN A 99 10.22 -7.72 7.63
N THR A 100 11.01 -7.27 6.64
CA THR A 100 10.52 -6.50 5.47
C THR A 100 10.77 -7.21 4.15
N GLN A 101 11.11 -8.51 4.15
CA GLN A 101 11.46 -9.18 2.89
C GLN A 101 10.24 -9.45 2.01
N LYS A 102 9.06 -9.68 2.60
CA LYS A 102 7.85 -9.95 1.81
C LYS A 102 7.41 -8.69 1.08
N ILE A 103 7.49 -7.53 1.74
CA ILE A 103 7.14 -6.26 1.14
C ILE A 103 8.12 -5.86 0.03
N GLU A 104 9.42 -6.07 0.25
CA GLU A 104 10.45 -5.90 -0.77
C GLU A 104 10.20 -6.82 -1.99
N ARG A 105 9.85 -8.09 -1.74
CA ARG A 105 9.48 -9.05 -2.80
C ARG A 105 8.22 -8.60 -3.55
N LYS A 106 7.24 -8.02 -2.87
CA LYS A 106 6.02 -7.47 -3.48
C LYS A 106 6.35 -6.27 -4.37
N HIS A 107 7.21 -5.35 -3.92
CA HIS A 107 7.72 -4.25 -4.73
C HIS A 107 8.40 -4.73 -6.03
N LEU A 108 9.22 -5.79 -5.95
CA LEU A 108 9.84 -6.40 -7.12
C LEU A 108 8.81 -6.97 -8.11
N THR A 109 7.78 -7.66 -7.61
CA THR A 109 6.69 -8.20 -8.42
C THR A 109 5.90 -7.08 -9.13
N LEU A 110 5.55 -6.01 -8.40
CA LEU A 110 4.84 -4.87 -8.95
C LEU A 110 5.65 -4.16 -10.05
N ARG A 111 6.95 -3.92 -9.84
CA ARG A 111 7.84 -3.35 -10.87
C ARG A 111 7.96 -4.21 -12.13
N THR A 112 7.87 -5.54 -11.97
CA THR A 112 7.93 -6.48 -13.08
C THR A 112 6.64 -6.47 -13.91
N ARG A 113 5.48 -6.40 -13.26
CA ARG A 113 4.17 -6.43 -13.92
C ARG A 113 3.72 -5.06 -14.42
N ILE A 114 4.12 -3.98 -13.76
CA ILE A 114 3.77 -2.60 -14.10
C ILE A 114 5.03 -1.84 -14.52
N LYS A 115 5.30 -1.80 -15.83
CA LYS A 115 6.50 -1.11 -16.38
C LYS A 115 6.59 0.38 -15.97
N ARG A 116 5.46 1.02 -15.67
CA ARG A 116 5.36 2.41 -15.20
C ARG A 116 6.02 2.66 -13.84
N LEU A 117 6.19 1.61 -13.03
CA LEU A 117 6.86 1.68 -11.73
C LEU A 117 8.40 1.52 -11.81
N ALA A 118 8.94 1.10 -12.96
CA ALA A 118 10.35 0.74 -13.07
C ALA A 118 11.25 1.87 -13.61
N ARG A 119 11.05 2.31 -14.86
CA ARG A 119 11.99 3.22 -15.55
C ARG A 119 11.30 4.20 -16.50
N LYS A 120 11.72 5.47 -16.43
CA LYS A 120 11.20 6.58 -17.25
C LYS A 120 11.25 6.33 -18.76
N THR A 121 12.25 5.61 -19.27
CA THR A 121 12.53 5.54 -20.72
C THR A 121 11.66 4.56 -21.49
N ILE A 122 11.00 3.60 -20.83
CA ILE A 122 10.27 2.51 -21.51
C ILE A 122 8.76 2.79 -21.51
N CYS A 123 8.19 3.12 -20.36
CA CYS A 123 6.76 3.35 -20.21
C CYS A 123 6.55 4.30 -19.04
N PHE A 124 6.21 5.56 -19.31
CA PHE A 124 5.96 6.56 -18.26
C PHE A 124 4.60 7.20 -18.44
N SER A 125 4.00 7.60 -17.32
CA SER A 125 2.75 8.37 -17.35
C SER A 125 3.07 9.84 -17.57
N LYS A 126 2.24 10.52 -18.38
CA LYS A 126 2.36 11.96 -18.62
C LYS A 126 1.61 12.81 -17.58
N SER A 127 0.60 12.25 -16.93
CA SER A 127 -0.17 12.87 -15.84
C SER A 127 -0.18 12.00 -14.59
N ILE A 128 -0.31 12.64 -13.43
CA ILE A 128 -0.41 11.95 -12.13
C ILE A 128 -1.69 11.13 -12.10
N TRP A 129 -2.81 11.72 -12.52
CA TRP A 129 -4.10 11.04 -12.58
C TRP A 129 -4.04 9.71 -13.35
N LEU A 130 -3.48 9.69 -14.56
CA LEU A 130 -3.38 8.44 -15.35
C LEU A 130 -2.44 7.43 -14.68
N HIS A 131 -1.36 7.92 -14.06
CA HIS A 131 -0.45 7.07 -13.32
C HIS A 131 -1.17 6.36 -12.16
N ASP A 132 -1.93 7.13 -11.39
CA ASP A 132 -2.63 6.63 -10.23
C ASP A 132 -3.76 5.69 -10.60
N VAL A 133 -4.52 6.02 -11.64
CA VAL A 133 -5.58 5.14 -12.16
C VAL A 133 -5.00 3.82 -12.64
N VAL A 134 -3.94 3.82 -13.45
CA VAL A 134 -3.38 2.57 -13.98
C VAL A 134 -2.83 1.68 -12.86
N ILE A 135 -2.12 2.25 -11.88
CA ILE A 135 -1.60 1.47 -10.75
C ILE A 135 -2.75 0.99 -9.86
N GLY A 136 -3.68 1.87 -9.53
CA GLY A 136 -4.82 1.56 -8.67
C GLY A 136 -5.71 0.49 -9.27
N LEU A 137 -6.05 0.57 -10.57
CA LEU A 137 -6.79 -0.47 -11.28
C LEU A 137 -6.04 -1.82 -11.23
N PHE A 138 -4.73 -1.82 -11.46
CA PHE A 138 -3.96 -3.05 -11.39
C PHE A 138 -4.00 -3.68 -9.99
N ILE A 139 -3.73 -2.89 -8.94
CA ILE A 139 -3.73 -3.39 -7.56
C ILE A 139 -5.14 -3.85 -7.16
N ASN A 140 -6.17 -3.08 -7.48
CA ASN A 140 -7.56 -3.43 -7.22
C ASN A 140 -7.96 -4.75 -7.89
N ARG A 141 -7.50 -4.99 -9.12
CA ARG A 141 -7.79 -6.25 -9.83
C ARG A 141 -7.06 -7.44 -9.24
N TYR A 142 -5.75 -7.31 -9.00
CA TYR A 142 -4.87 -8.45 -8.75
C TYR A 142 -4.58 -8.72 -7.28
N GLU A 143 -4.63 -7.70 -6.42
CA GLU A 143 -4.40 -7.86 -4.98
C GLU A 143 -5.74 -7.88 -4.22
N PHE A 144 -6.74 -7.09 -4.64
CA PHE A 144 -8.06 -7.04 -4.00
C PHE A 144 -9.16 -7.81 -4.73
N GLY A 145 -8.87 -8.45 -5.87
CA GLY A 145 -9.84 -9.27 -6.60
C GLY A 145 -11.05 -8.53 -7.17
N ARG A 146 -11.03 -7.19 -7.23
CA ARG A 146 -12.17 -6.39 -7.66
C ARG A 146 -12.46 -6.60 -9.16
N ALA A 147 -13.75 -6.65 -9.50
CA ALA A 147 -14.19 -6.51 -10.88
C ALA A 147 -14.00 -5.03 -11.31
N ILE A 148 -13.48 -4.83 -12.52
CA ILE A 148 -13.19 -3.52 -13.11
C ILE A 148 -13.95 -3.41 -14.41
#